data_AF-A0A527D374-F1
#
_entry.id   AF-A0A527D374-F1
#
_cell.length_a   1.000
_cell.length_b   1.000
_cell.length_c   1.000
_cell.angle_alpha   90.00
_cell.angle_beta   90.00
_cell.angle_gamma   90.00
#
_symmetry.space_group_name_H-M   'P 1'
#
loop_
_entity.id
_entity.type
_entity.pdbx_description
1 polymer ?
#
loop_
_entity_poly.entity_id
_entity_poly.type
_entity_poly.pdbx_seq_one_letter_code
_entity_poly.pdbx_strand_id
1 'polypeptide(L)' 'VTMQGLQGGEMSVVGDDIKAGRSFAIPVEPDRLKMLKVFVRQPADQIRAPAQTFKFRVEDRASFESNEYTATFNAPEAPR' A
#
# COMPACT_ATOMS: atom_id res chain seq x y z
N VAL A 1 4.46 -3.03 -6.85
CA VAL A 1 3.55 -3.18 -5.67
C VAL A 1 2.31 -2.35 -5.93
N THR A 2 1.12 -2.90 -5.65
CA THR A 2 -0.17 -2.26 -5.93
C THR A 2 -1.12 -2.42 -4.74
N MET A 3 -1.80 -1.36 -4.34
CA MET A 3 -2.82 -1.40 -3.29
C MET A 3 -4.21 -1.64 -3.88
N GLN A 4 -4.82 -2.73 -3.45
CA GLN A 4 -6.18 -3.14 -3.81
C GLN A 4 -7.12 -2.95 -2.62
N GLY A 5 -8.33 -2.49 -2.89
CA GLY A 5 -9.27 -2.05 -1.84
C GLY A 5 -9.06 -0.59 -1.47
N LEU A 6 -9.37 -0.22 -0.22
CA LEU A 6 -9.23 1.12 0.39
C LEU A 6 -9.50 2.29 -0.58
N GLN A 7 -10.78 2.59 -0.80
CA GLN A 7 -11.17 3.64 -1.75
C GLN A 7 -10.56 5.00 -1.36
N GLY A 8 -10.03 5.72 -2.36
CA GLY A 8 -9.35 7.00 -2.15
C GLY A 8 -8.00 6.88 -1.45
N GLY A 9 -7.60 5.68 -1.02
CA GLY A 9 -6.34 5.46 -0.34
C GLY A 9 -5.13 5.64 -1.26
N GLU A 10 -4.07 6.23 -0.71
CA GLU A 10 -2.78 6.40 -1.36
C GLU A 10 -1.65 5.84 -0.50
N MET A 11 -0.60 5.35 -1.16
CA MET A 11 0.63 4.90 -0.53
C MET A 11 1.76 5.89 -0.79
N SER A 12 2.65 6.04 0.19
CA SER A 12 3.94 6.72 0.04
C SER A 12 5.04 5.80 0.55
N VAL A 13 6.13 5.66 -0.19
CA VAL A 13 7.28 4.84 0.19
C VAL A 13 8.40 5.76 0.69
N VAL A 14 8.97 5.46 1.86
CA VAL A 14 10.09 6.25 2.39
C VAL A 14 11.39 5.86 1.71
N GLY A 15 12.19 6.85 1.32
CA GLY A 15 13.57 6.66 0.87
C GLY A 15 13.74 6.52 -0.64
N ASP A 16 12.65 6.39 -1.39
CA ASP A 16 12.65 6.49 -2.85
C ASP A 16 11.87 7.77 -3.25
N ASP A 17 12.35 8.55 -4.23
CA ASP A 17 11.69 9.78 -4.75
C ASP A 17 10.46 9.44 -5.63
N ILE A 18 9.68 8.46 -5.16
CA ILE A 18 8.50 7.93 -5.83
C ILE A 18 7.30 8.73 -5.34
N LYS A 19 6.57 9.34 -6.28
CA LYS A 19 5.33 10.07 -5.98
C LYS A 19 4.32 9.15 -5.30
N ALA A 20 3.57 9.72 -4.35
CA ALA A 20 2.48 9.00 -3.70
C ALA A 20 1.45 8.53 -4.74
N GLY A 21 0.88 7.36 -4.49
CA GLY A 21 -0.11 6.78 -5.40
C GLY A 21 -0.52 5.36 -5.00
N ARG A 22 -1.24 4.68 -5.90
CA ARG A 22 -1.81 3.35 -5.65
C ARG A 22 -0.99 2.19 -6.19
N SER A 23 -0.02 2.47 -7.03
CA SER A 23 0.90 1.47 -7.58
C SER A 23 2.25 2.11 -7.84
N PHE A 24 3.32 1.37 -7.56
CA PHE A 24 4.68 1.81 -7.78
C PHE A 24 5.60 0.64 -8.16
N ALA A 25 6.61 0.95 -8.96
CA ALA A 25 7.68 0.03 -9.32
C ALA A 25 8.85 0.25 -8.35
N ILE A 26 9.29 -0.81 -7.69
CA ILE A 26 10.47 -0.78 -6.82
C ILE A 26 11.57 -1.57 -7.52
N PRO A 27 12.72 -0.95 -7.83
CA PRO A 27 13.88 -1.72 -8.28
C PRO A 27 14.43 -2.54 -7.10
N VAL A 28 14.68 -3.82 -7.37
CA VAL A 28 15.34 -4.75 -6.46
C VAL A 28 16.53 -5.37 -7.17
N GLU A 29 17.61 -5.62 -6.43
CA GLU A 29 18.77 -6.35 -6.95
C GLU A 29 18.55 -7.86 -6.78
N PRO A 30 19.04 -8.71 -7.70
CA PRO A 30 19.02 -10.16 -7.53
C PRO A 30 19.65 -10.57 -6.20
N ASP A 31 19.08 -11.60 -5.57
CA ASP A 31 19.55 -12.17 -4.29
C ASP A 31 19.63 -11.16 -3.12
N ARG A 32 18.89 -10.05 -3.19
CA ARG A 32 18.82 -9.06 -2.11
C ARG A 32 17.41 -8.82 -1.61
N LEU A 33 17.29 -8.79 -0.27
CA LEU A 33 16.08 -8.36 0.41
C LEU A 33 16.04 -6.83 0.53
N LYS A 34 15.01 -6.20 -0.04
CA LYS A 34 14.75 -4.76 0.13
C LYS A 34 13.58 -4.56 1.09
N MET A 35 13.82 -3.90 2.22
CA MET A 35 12.76 -3.50 3.15
C MET A 35 12.09 -2.21 2.66
N LEU A 36 10.76 -2.20 2.63
CA LEU A 36 9.97 -1.04 2.22
C LEU A 36 9.16 -0.51 3.40
N LYS A 37 9.38 0.75 3.75
CA LYS A 37 8.53 1.46 4.71
C LYS A 37 7.45 2.21 3.93
N VAL A 38 6.24 1.68 3.98
CA VAL A 38 5.08 2.22 3.27
C VAL A 38 4.14 2.89 4.25
N PHE A 39 3.79 4.14 3.99
CA PHE A 39 2.73 4.86 4.68
C PHE A 39 1.48 4.84 3.83
N VAL A 40 0.34 4.52 4.44
CA VAL A 40 -0.98 4.54 3.80
C VAL A 40 -1.79 5.69 4.37
N ARG A 41 -2.41 6.48 3.50
CA ARG A 41 -3.33 7.55 3.88
C ARG A 41 -4.65 7.35 3.16
N GLN A 42 -5.75 7.65 3.84
CA GLN A 42 -7.09 7.67 3.25
C GLN A 42 -7.73 9.03 3.57
N PRO A 43 -8.33 9.71 2.58
CA PRO A 43 -9.12 10.91 2.81
C PRO A 43 -10.28 10.65 3.79
N ALA A 44 -10.54 11.59 4.70
CA ALA A 44 -11.53 11.41 5.76
C ALA A 44 -12.96 11.23 5.23
N ASP A 45 -13.29 11.86 4.11
CA ASP A 45 -14.56 11.75 3.39
C ASP A 45 -14.78 10.37 2.73
N GLN A 46 -13.71 9.56 2.60
CA GLN A 46 -13.75 8.23 2.01
C GLN A 46 -13.72 7.11 3.05
N ILE A 47 -13.71 7.44 4.34
CA ILE A 47 -13.76 6.46 5.43
C ILE A 47 -15.17 5.87 5.49
N ARG A 48 -15.28 4.58 5.12
CA ARG A 48 -16.58 3.88 5.09
C ARG A 48 -16.86 3.07 6.35
N ALA A 49 -15.82 2.74 7.12
CA ALA A 49 -15.93 1.97 8.35
C ALA A 49 -14.76 2.27 9.29
N PRO A 50 -14.92 2.04 10.60
CA PRO A 50 -13.85 2.20 11.59
C PRO A 50 -12.62 1.31 11.30
N ALA A 51 -12.84 0.14 10.72
CA ALA A 51 -11.79 -0.76 10.26
C ALA A 51 -12.08 -1.20 8.83
N GLN A 52 -11.10 -1.04 7.94
CA GLN A 52 -11.23 -1.38 6.52
C GLN A 52 -10.06 -2.26 6.08
N THR A 53 -10.35 -3.48 5.65
CA THR A 53 -9.34 -4.40 5.14
C THR A 53 -8.95 -4.04 3.71
N PHE A 54 -7.67 -4.09 3.41
CA PHE A 54 -7.12 -3.87 2.08
C PHE A 54 -5.91 -4.77 1.85
N LYS A 55 -5.45 -4.86 0.60
CA LYS A 55 -4.35 -5.74 0.21
C LYS A 55 -3.25 -4.98 -0.51
N PHE A 56 -2.01 -5.37 -0.25
CA PHE A 56 -0.88 -5.08 -1.11
C PHE A 56 -0.62 -6.30 -1.99
N ARG A 57 -0.66 -6.12 -3.31
CA ARG A 57 -0.25 -7.12 -4.28
C ARG A 57 1.15 -6.77 -4.78
N VAL A 58 2.10 -7.67 -4.59
CA VAL A 58 3.45 -7.60 -5.13
C VAL A 58 3.50 -8.53 -6.32
N GLU A 59 4.00 -8.04 -7.45
CA GLU A 59 4.12 -8.81 -8.69
C GLU A 59 5.55 -8.64 -9.19
N ASP A 60 6.22 -9.76 -9.44
CA ASP A 60 7.41 -9.78 -10.28
C ASP A 60 6.97 -9.91 -11.74
N ARG A 61 7.24 -8.87 -12.52
CA ARG A 61 6.88 -8.82 -13.94
C ARG A 61 7.80 -9.66 -14.82
N ALA A 62 8.97 -10.06 -14.32
CA ALA A 62 9.90 -10.91 -15.05
C ALA A 62 9.52 -12.40 -14.95
N SER A 63 9.03 -12.86 -13.79
CA SER A 63 8.74 -14.27 -13.52
C SER A 63 7.25 -14.62 -13.43
N PHE A 64 6.34 -13.66 -13.59
CA PHE A 64 4.89 -13.80 -13.33
C PHE A 64 4.54 -14.20 -11.89
N GLU A 65 5.50 -14.18 -10.96
CA GLU A 65 5.25 -14.46 -9.56
C GLU A 65 4.50 -13.31 -8.90
N SER A 66 3.59 -13.64 -7.99
CA SER A 66 2.90 -12.63 -7.21
C SER A 66 2.64 -13.11 -5.79
N ASN A 67 2.60 -12.15 -4.87
CA ASN A 67 2.24 -12.40 -3.48
C ASN A 67 1.30 -11.31 -2.98
N GLU A 68 0.46 -11.64 -2.00
CA GLU A 68 -0.50 -10.74 -1.41
C GLU A 68 -0.28 -10.61 0.10
N TYR A 69 -0.35 -9.38 0.59
CA TYR A 69 -0.34 -9.08 2.01
C TYR A 69 -1.62 -8.34 2.40
N THR A 70 -2.36 -8.90 3.37
CA THR A 70 -3.61 -8.31 3.85
C THR A 70 -3.33 -7.43 5.07
N ALA A 71 -3.85 -6.20 5.05
CA ALA A 71 -3.71 -5.23 6.12
C ALA A 71 -5.06 -4.59 6.47
N THR A 72 -5.17 -4.01 7.66
CA THR A 72 -6.38 -3.31 8.13
C THR A 72 -6.05 -1.85 8.37
N PHE A 73 -6.80 -0.96 7.71
CA PHE A 73 -6.78 0.47 7.97
C PHE A 73 -7.77 0.78 9.10
N ASN A 74 -7.26 1.25 10.23
CA ASN A 74 -8.08 1.70 11.34
C ASN A 74 -8.27 3.21 11.22
N ALA A 75 -9.51 3.63 11.00
CA ALA A 75 -9.88 5.03 10.94
C ALA A 75 -9.80 5.67 12.33
N PRO A 76 -9.52 6.99 12.40
CA PRO A 76 -9.61 7.73 13.66
C PRO A 76 -11.03 7.62 14.25
N GLU A 77 -11.12 7.58 15.59
CA GLU A 77 -12.40 7.70 16.28
C GLU A 77 -13.05 9.03 15.88
N ALA A 78 -14.30 8.99 15.41
CA ALA A 78 -15.03 10.21 15.12
C ALA A 78 -15.19 11.00 16.44
N PRO A 79 -14.97 12.33 16.44
CA PRO A 79 -15.24 13.13 17.62
C PRO A 79 -16.70 12.95 18.01
N ARG A 80 -16.93 12.52 19.27
CA ARG A 80 -18.27 12.44 19.87
C ARG A 80 -18.93 13.81 19.96
#